data_AF-A0A256WJ22-F1
#
_entry.id   AF-A0A256WJ22-F1
#
_cell.length_a   1.000
_cell.length_b   1.000
_cell.length_c   1.000
_cell.angle_alpha   90.00
_cell.angle_beta   90.00
_cell.angle_gamma   90.00
#
_symmetry.space_group_name_H-M   'P 1'
#
loop_
_entity.id
_entity.type
_entity.pdbx_description
1 polymer ?
#
loop_
_entity_poly.entity_id
_entity_poly.type
_entity_poly.pdbx_seq_one_letter_code
_entity_poly.pdbx_strand_id
1 'polypeptide(L)'
;MNFSHPEFYQAVIYNNEAETAGAGVYVFNHSHPTFSNSTIVNNTTVGWGGGFYCNSIYGDPIITNCIVWGNTSDYGLQIFANSGGIAVTYSDVQDGEGEFWFSEHCIDADPLFSDGANNDFTLTEDSPCIDAGDPNSPVDPDGSVADMGAYPFFSAMTANFSADITILCAGGQVQFSDASTGEPDSWSWVFEGGDPETSTAQNPIVVYAEAGDFDVQLSVDNGSESDTYLLENYIHVAPQPQPVISGETDVCENNAKEYMVDYSEGNTYEWAVSGGSIVDGAGTNQITVLWGDAGNASL
;
A
#
# COMPACT_ATOMS: atom_id res chain seq x y z
N MET A 1 2.68 -10.69 43.82
CA MET A 1 3.66 -9.99 44.68
C MET A 1 2.89 -8.98 45.55
N ASN A 2 3.37 -8.61 46.75
CA ASN A 2 2.73 -7.58 47.59
C ASN A 2 3.55 -6.29 47.44
N PHE A 3 2.90 -5.12 47.31
CA PHE A 3 3.58 -3.82 47.18
C PHE A 3 4.60 -3.73 46.03
N SER A 4 4.29 -4.36 44.89
CA SER A 4 5.19 -4.41 43.74
C SER A 4 4.64 -3.66 42.54
N HIS A 5 5.55 -3.08 41.74
CA HIS A 5 5.25 -2.33 40.52
C HIS A 5 6.09 -2.86 39.35
N PRO A 6 5.93 -4.13 38.95
CA PRO A 6 6.64 -4.65 37.79
C PRO A 6 6.11 -4.00 36.51
N GLU A 7 7.00 -3.77 35.55
CA GLU A 7 6.66 -3.25 34.23
C GLU A 7 6.89 -4.36 33.20
N PHE A 8 5.88 -4.61 32.37
CA PHE A 8 5.92 -5.58 31.28
C PHE A 8 5.73 -4.84 29.97
N TYR A 9 6.72 -4.95 29.09
CA TYR A 9 6.70 -4.36 27.75
C TYR A 9 6.97 -5.48 26.74
N GLN A 10 6.14 -5.59 25.69
CA GLN A 10 6.29 -6.66 24.67
C GLN A 10 6.37 -8.05 25.28
N ALA A 11 5.59 -8.27 26.33
CA ALA A 11 5.50 -9.55 27.01
C ALA A 11 4.37 -10.39 26.42
N VAL A 12 4.61 -11.71 26.30
CA VAL A 12 3.56 -12.68 25.96
C VAL A 12 3.33 -13.59 27.16
N ILE A 13 2.12 -13.56 27.71
CA ILE A 13 1.69 -14.42 28.82
C ILE A 13 0.57 -15.31 28.29
N TYR A 14 0.87 -16.59 28.05
CA TYR A 14 -0.07 -17.46 27.35
C TYR A 14 -0.08 -18.90 27.84
N ASN A 15 -1.21 -19.58 27.63
CA ASN A 15 -1.44 -20.99 27.97
C ASN A 15 -1.09 -21.36 29.41
N ASN A 16 -1.23 -20.42 30.35
CA ASN A 16 -1.09 -20.72 31.76
C ASN A 16 -2.41 -21.28 32.31
N GLU A 17 -2.30 -22.18 33.28
CA GLU A 17 -3.43 -22.77 33.98
C GLU A 17 -3.32 -22.48 35.49
N ALA A 18 -4.43 -22.07 36.11
CA ALA A 18 -4.51 -21.88 37.55
C ALA A 18 -5.76 -22.51 38.17
N GLU A 19 -5.60 -23.14 39.33
CA GLU A 19 -6.72 -23.76 40.06
C GLU A 19 -7.62 -22.75 40.80
N THR A 20 -7.15 -21.53 41.05
CA THR A 20 -7.82 -20.61 41.99
C THR A 20 -8.19 -19.25 41.41
N ALA A 21 -7.29 -18.59 40.67
CA ALA A 21 -7.55 -17.32 39.98
C ALA A 21 -6.30 -16.83 39.24
N GLY A 22 -6.49 -15.92 38.28
CA GLY A 22 -5.42 -15.13 37.66
C GLY A 22 -4.41 -15.99 36.91
N ALA A 23 -4.89 -16.86 36.01
CA ALA A 23 -4.02 -17.80 35.31
C ALA A 23 -2.93 -17.08 34.51
N GLY A 24 -3.26 -16.00 33.82
CA GLY A 24 -2.25 -15.12 33.22
C GLY A 24 -1.56 -14.28 34.30
N VAL A 25 -2.32 -13.40 34.96
CA VAL A 25 -1.80 -12.42 35.91
C VAL A 25 -2.65 -12.39 37.17
N TYR A 26 -2.00 -12.58 38.32
CA TYR A 26 -2.60 -12.46 39.65
C TYR A 26 -2.06 -11.22 40.39
N VAL A 27 -2.89 -10.18 40.51
CA VAL A 27 -2.57 -8.92 41.18
C VAL A 27 -3.15 -8.92 42.61
N PHE A 28 -2.27 -8.71 43.60
CA PHE A 28 -2.60 -8.83 45.01
C PHE A 28 -1.93 -7.74 45.86
N ASN A 29 -2.58 -7.36 46.97
CA ASN A 29 -2.06 -6.48 48.02
C ASN A 29 -1.24 -5.27 47.54
N HIS A 30 -1.90 -4.17 47.20
CA HIS A 30 -1.26 -2.88 46.89
C HIS A 30 -0.21 -2.95 45.78
N SER A 31 -0.43 -3.79 44.76
CA SER A 31 0.48 -3.91 43.62
C SER A 31 -0.10 -3.19 42.42
N HIS A 32 0.77 -2.53 41.65
CA HIS A 32 0.40 -1.73 40.48
C HIS A 32 1.30 -2.11 39.31
N PRO A 33 1.14 -3.33 38.75
CA PRO A 33 1.90 -3.72 37.57
C PRO A 33 1.44 -2.91 36.36
N THR A 34 2.37 -2.60 35.47
CA THR A 34 2.06 -1.95 34.19
C THR A 34 2.32 -2.94 33.05
N PHE A 35 1.43 -2.93 32.07
CA PHE A 35 1.54 -3.71 30.84
C PHE A 35 1.41 -2.73 29.67
N SER A 36 2.44 -2.67 28.84
CA SER A 36 2.45 -1.91 27.58
C SER A 36 2.80 -2.82 26.42
N ASN A 37 2.11 -2.67 25.28
CA ASN A 37 2.37 -3.44 24.06
C ASN A 37 2.54 -4.93 24.37
N SER A 38 1.60 -5.57 25.06
CA SER A 38 1.75 -6.95 25.56
C SER A 38 0.54 -7.81 25.22
N THR A 39 0.75 -9.12 25.08
CA THR A 39 -0.30 -10.08 24.71
C THR A 39 -0.53 -11.06 25.86
N ILE A 40 -1.75 -11.08 26.40
CA ILE A 40 -2.18 -12.00 27.45
C ILE A 40 -3.29 -12.87 26.86
N VAL A 41 -2.97 -14.12 26.52
CA VAL A 41 -3.83 -14.92 25.63
C VAL A 41 -3.97 -16.38 26.07
N ASN A 42 -5.16 -16.96 25.92
CA ASN A 42 -5.42 -18.39 26.16
C ASN A 42 -5.07 -18.90 27.59
N ASN A 43 -5.05 -18.03 28.59
CA ASN A 43 -4.85 -18.44 29.98
C ASN A 43 -6.18 -18.90 30.59
N THR A 44 -6.16 -20.03 31.32
CA THR A 44 -7.38 -20.70 31.78
C THR A 44 -7.36 -20.92 33.29
N THR A 45 -8.46 -20.59 33.96
CA THR A 45 -8.63 -20.92 35.39
C THR A 45 -10.01 -21.50 35.68
N VAL A 46 -10.06 -22.46 36.61
CA VAL A 46 -11.34 -22.90 37.21
C VAL A 46 -11.83 -21.92 38.29
N GLY A 47 -11.10 -20.82 38.50
CA GLY A 47 -11.38 -19.77 39.45
C GLY A 47 -11.92 -18.52 38.79
N TRP A 48 -11.33 -17.37 39.14
CA TRP A 48 -11.70 -16.04 38.63
C TRP A 48 -10.57 -15.41 37.81
N GLY A 49 -10.91 -14.73 36.71
CA GLY A 49 -9.98 -13.93 35.94
C GLY A 49 -8.96 -14.78 35.19
N GLY A 50 -9.37 -15.34 34.04
CA GLY A 50 -8.49 -16.16 33.19
C GLY A 50 -7.22 -15.43 32.77
N GLY A 51 -7.37 -14.21 32.25
CA GLY A 51 -6.26 -13.35 31.87
C GLY A 51 -5.72 -12.58 33.07
N PHE A 52 -6.60 -11.82 33.74
CA PHE A 52 -6.25 -11.00 34.89
C PHE A 52 -7.19 -11.25 36.05
N TYR A 53 -6.61 -11.47 37.23
CA TYR A 53 -7.34 -11.40 38.49
C TYR A 53 -6.75 -10.31 39.37
N CYS A 54 -7.61 -9.37 39.78
CA CYS A 54 -7.24 -8.23 40.60
C CYS A 54 -8.07 -8.26 41.89
N ASN A 55 -7.47 -8.80 42.95
CA ASN A 55 -8.08 -8.86 44.28
C ASN A 55 -7.23 -8.09 45.27
N SER A 56 -7.41 -6.77 45.26
CA SER A 56 -6.68 -5.88 46.11
C SER A 56 -7.48 -4.60 46.31
N ILE A 57 -7.86 -4.33 47.55
CA ILE A 57 -8.18 -2.96 47.94
C ILE A 57 -6.91 -2.15 47.62
N TYR A 58 -6.96 -1.23 46.64
CA TYR A 58 -5.82 -0.43 46.13
C TYR A 58 -4.80 -1.14 45.22
N GLY A 59 -5.18 -2.19 44.50
CA GLY A 59 -4.33 -2.72 43.42
C GLY A 59 -4.81 -2.17 42.09
N ASP A 60 -3.96 -1.37 41.43
CA ASP A 60 -4.36 -0.59 40.27
C ASP A 60 -3.45 -0.93 39.09
N PRO A 61 -3.65 -2.09 38.41
CA PRO A 61 -2.89 -2.42 37.22
C PRO A 61 -3.25 -1.46 36.08
N ILE A 62 -2.24 -1.10 35.29
CA ILE A 62 -2.41 -0.27 34.09
C ILE A 62 -2.10 -1.14 32.88
N ILE A 63 -3.02 -1.16 31.93
CA ILE A 63 -2.95 -1.97 30.71
C ILE A 63 -3.14 -1.03 29.52
N THR A 64 -2.11 -0.90 28.68
CA THR A 64 -2.11 0.00 27.53
C THR A 64 -1.51 -0.70 26.30
N ASN A 65 -2.05 -0.49 25.11
CA ASN A 65 -1.59 -1.15 23.87
C ASN A 65 -1.55 -2.68 23.98
N CYS A 66 -2.41 -3.29 24.78
CA CYS A 66 -2.35 -4.73 25.03
C CYS A 66 -3.44 -5.48 24.25
N ILE A 67 -3.19 -6.76 23.98
CA ILE A 67 -4.23 -7.71 23.56
C ILE A 67 -4.50 -8.65 24.72
N VAL A 68 -5.76 -8.74 25.15
CA VAL A 68 -6.24 -9.67 26.18
C VAL A 68 -7.35 -10.52 25.59
N TRP A 69 -7.01 -11.73 25.12
CA TRP A 69 -7.90 -12.51 24.24
C TRP A 69 -7.92 -13.99 24.58
N GLY A 70 -9.08 -14.65 24.43
CA GLY A 70 -9.20 -16.11 24.55
C GLY A 70 -8.91 -16.67 25.95
N ASN A 71 -8.77 -15.82 26.96
CA ASN A 71 -8.55 -16.28 28.33
C ASN A 71 -9.88 -16.72 28.94
N THR A 72 -9.89 -17.83 29.69
CA THR A 72 -11.15 -18.41 30.20
C THR A 72 -11.15 -18.56 31.71
N SER A 73 -12.34 -18.43 32.30
CA SER A 73 -12.57 -18.48 33.73
C SER A 73 -13.90 -19.19 33.99
N ASP A 74 -13.92 -20.23 34.83
CA ASP A 74 -15.19 -20.90 35.20
C ASP A 74 -16.11 -19.96 36.00
N TYR A 75 -15.53 -18.99 36.71
CA TYR A 75 -16.26 -17.96 37.44
C TYR A 75 -15.91 -16.57 36.92
N GLY A 76 -16.78 -16.01 36.06
CA GLY A 76 -16.72 -14.61 35.63
C GLY A 76 -15.96 -14.37 34.33
N LEU A 77 -15.45 -13.15 34.20
CA LEU A 77 -14.80 -12.64 32.98
C LEU A 77 -13.32 -13.00 32.93
N GLN A 78 -12.70 -12.82 31.76
CA GLN A 78 -11.25 -12.98 31.61
C GLN A 78 -10.44 -11.96 32.42
N ILE A 79 -10.95 -10.74 32.57
CA ILE A 79 -10.42 -9.74 33.51
C ILE A 79 -11.42 -9.63 34.66
N PHE A 80 -11.01 -10.04 35.85
CA PHE A 80 -11.84 -9.96 37.04
C PHE A 80 -11.21 -9.05 38.08
N ALA A 81 -11.85 -7.90 38.36
CA ALA A 81 -11.40 -6.93 39.35
C ALA A 81 -12.46 -6.70 40.45
N ASN A 82 -12.11 -7.02 41.70
CA ASN A 82 -13.00 -6.84 42.86
C ASN A 82 -13.08 -5.38 43.36
N SER A 83 -12.23 -4.49 42.86
CA SER A 83 -12.22 -3.06 43.18
C SER A 83 -11.76 -2.23 41.98
N GLY A 84 -12.26 -1.00 41.85
CA GLY A 84 -12.14 -0.15 40.67
C GLY A 84 -10.76 0.47 40.41
N GLY A 85 -9.69 -0.28 40.61
CA GLY A 85 -8.30 0.15 40.42
C GLY A 85 -7.73 -0.11 39.03
N ILE A 86 -8.32 -1.02 38.26
CA ILE A 86 -7.78 -1.36 36.93
C ILE A 86 -8.07 -0.26 35.91
N ALA A 87 -7.05 0.13 35.15
CA ALA A 87 -7.17 1.04 34.02
C ALA A 87 -6.74 0.32 32.74
N VAL A 88 -7.66 0.22 31.78
CA VAL A 88 -7.39 -0.36 30.45
C VAL A 88 -7.68 0.70 29.40
N THR A 89 -6.70 1.01 28.56
CA THR A 89 -6.78 2.04 27.51
C THR A 89 -6.09 1.55 26.25
N TYR A 90 -6.55 1.94 25.06
CA TYR A 90 -5.90 1.58 23.80
C TYR A 90 -5.54 0.09 23.72
N SER A 91 -6.46 -0.79 24.12
CA SER A 91 -6.20 -2.23 24.22
C SER A 91 -7.38 -3.02 23.66
N ASP A 92 -7.09 -4.17 23.09
CA ASP A 92 -8.08 -5.09 22.56
C ASP A 92 -8.40 -6.14 23.63
N VAL A 93 -9.64 -6.19 24.07
CA VAL A 93 -10.07 -7.02 25.18
C VAL A 93 -11.38 -7.72 24.86
N GLN A 94 -11.29 -9.04 24.65
CA GLN A 94 -12.45 -9.90 24.44
C GLN A 94 -13.52 -9.75 25.53
N ASP A 95 -14.76 -9.55 25.14
CA ASP A 95 -15.91 -9.39 26.05
C ASP A 95 -15.70 -8.26 27.09
N GLY A 96 -14.89 -7.24 26.76
CA GLY A 96 -14.65 -6.10 27.63
C GLY A 96 -15.74 -5.03 27.55
N GLU A 97 -16.49 -4.98 26.45
CA GLU A 97 -17.49 -3.96 26.18
C GLU A 97 -18.57 -3.89 27.29
N GLY A 98 -18.76 -2.68 27.84
CA GLY A 98 -19.72 -2.42 28.91
C GLY A 98 -19.18 -2.61 30.34
N GLU A 99 -17.94 -3.07 30.50
CA GLU A 99 -17.26 -3.10 31.79
C GLU A 99 -16.76 -1.72 32.22
N PHE A 100 -16.71 -1.46 33.52
CA PHE A 100 -16.37 -0.12 34.05
C PHE A 100 -14.92 0.30 33.77
N TRP A 101 -14.04 -0.67 33.48
CA TRP A 101 -12.62 -0.48 33.21
C TRP A 101 -12.30 -0.46 31.72
N PHE A 102 -13.25 -0.83 30.87
CA PHE A 102 -13.15 -0.73 29.43
C PHE A 102 -13.32 0.74 29.03
N SER A 103 -12.18 1.40 28.84
CA SER A 103 -12.12 2.86 28.77
C SER A 103 -11.61 3.36 27.40
N GLU A 104 -11.00 4.54 27.37
CA GLU A 104 -10.63 5.27 26.15
C GLU A 104 -9.95 4.37 25.11
N HIS A 105 -10.55 4.31 23.91
CA HIS A 105 -10.04 3.63 22.73
C HIS A 105 -9.71 2.12 22.92
N CYS A 106 -10.37 1.44 23.86
CA CYS A 106 -10.38 -0.02 23.86
C CYS A 106 -11.26 -0.55 22.73
N ILE A 107 -10.91 -1.72 22.21
CA ILE A 107 -11.69 -2.45 21.21
C ILE A 107 -11.99 -3.86 21.73
N ASP A 108 -13.04 -4.47 21.18
CA ASP A 108 -13.43 -5.86 21.41
C ASP A 108 -13.71 -6.49 20.04
N ALA A 109 -12.64 -6.91 19.38
CA ALA A 109 -12.68 -7.48 18.04
C ALA A 109 -11.66 -8.61 17.93
N ASP A 110 -11.91 -9.61 17.08
CA ASP A 110 -10.93 -10.69 16.87
C ASP A 110 -9.57 -10.09 16.48
N PRO A 111 -8.48 -10.34 17.25
CA PRO A 111 -7.17 -9.77 16.96
C PRO A 111 -6.59 -10.28 15.64
N LEU A 112 -7.15 -11.36 15.07
CA LEU A 112 -6.69 -11.98 13.82
C LEU A 112 -5.19 -12.34 13.88
N PHE A 113 -4.82 -13.13 14.89
CA PHE A 113 -3.49 -13.71 15.00
C PHE A 113 -3.18 -14.64 13.81
N SER A 114 -1.96 -14.57 13.27
CA SER A 114 -1.49 -15.37 12.13
C SER A 114 -1.65 -16.87 12.33
N ASP A 115 -1.29 -17.39 13.51
CA ASP A 115 -1.47 -18.81 13.87
C ASP A 115 -1.54 -18.99 15.40
N GLY A 116 -2.54 -18.36 16.03
CA GLY A 116 -2.71 -18.38 17.49
C GLY A 116 -2.88 -19.78 18.09
N ALA A 117 -3.34 -20.77 17.31
CA ALA A 117 -3.45 -22.16 17.72
C ALA A 117 -2.08 -22.83 17.95
N ASN A 118 -1.05 -22.36 17.26
CA ASN A 118 0.34 -22.82 17.41
C ASN A 118 1.22 -21.81 18.16
N ASN A 119 0.60 -20.87 18.87
CA ASN A 119 1.25 -19.81 19.67
C ASN A 119 2.03 -18.77 18.84
N ASP A 120 1.64 -18.56 17.59
CA ASP A 120 2.05 -17.40 16.82
C ASP A 120 1.01 -16.29 17.01
N PHE A 121 1.39 -15.27 17.77
CA PHE A 121 0.54 -14.14 18.11
C PHE A 121 0.91 -12.87 17.33
N THR A 122 1.64 -13.02 16.21
CA THR A 122 1.76 -11.93 15.23
C THR A 122 0.40 -11.65 14.60
N LEU A 123 0.16 -10.41 14.16
CA LEU A 123 -1.09 -10.00 13.54
C LEU A 123 -1.09 -10.31 12.03
N THR A 124 -2.27 -10.57 11.49
CA THR A 124 -2.49 -10.57 10.03
C THR A 124 -2.81 -9.16 9.52
N GLU A 125 -2.68 -8.93 8.21
CA GLU A 125 -2.83 -7.59 7.58
C GLU A 125 -4.19 -6.91 7.80
N ASP A 126 -5.24 -7.69 8.09
CA ASP A 126 -6.60 -7.19 8.32
C ASP A 126 -6.92 -6.97 9.81
N SER A 127 -5.93 -7.14 10.70
CA SER A 127 -6.15 -7.07 12.15
C SER A 127 -6.66 -5.69 12.58
N PRO A 128 -7.71 -5.63 13.43
CA PRO A 128 -8.18 -4.36 13.99
C PRO A 128 -7.22 -3.75 15.02
N CYS A 129 -6.18 -4.50 15.42
CA CYS A 129 -5.16 -4.07 16.37
C CYS A 129 -4.04 -3.25 15.72
N ILE A 130 -3.96 -3.24 14.38
CA ILE A 130 -2.97 -2.48 13.61
C ILE A 130 -3.29 -0.99 13.69
N ASP A 131 -2.29 -0.16 13.98
CA ASP A 131 -2.34 1.30 14.12
C ASP A 131 -3.36 1.81 15.16
N ALA A 132 -3.83 0.93 16.05
CA ALA A 132 -4.96 1.19 16.93
C ALA A 132 -4.56 1.55 18.38
N GLY A 133 -3.27 1.45 18.72
CA GLY A 133 -2.72 1.79 20.03
C GLY A 133 -2.66 3.29 20.32
N ASP A 134 -2.10 3.64 21.48
CA ASP A 134 -1.98 5.02 21.95
C ASP A 134 -1.06 5.83 21.02
N PRO A 135 -1.57 6.90 20.36
CA PRO A 135 -0.78 7.73 19.44
C PRO A 135 0.35 8.53 20.13
N ASN A 136 0.41 8.54 21.46
CA ASN A 136 1.52 9.13 22.22
C ASN A 136 2.57 8.10 22.64
N SER A 137 2.35 6.81 22.39
CA SER A 137 3.36 5.78 22.57
C SER A 137 4.46 5.90 21.51
N PRO A 138 5.63 5.26 21.72
CA PRO A 138 6.60 5.11 20.64
C PRO A 138 5.94 4.49 19.41
N VAL A 139 6.18 5.08 18.25
CA VAL A 139 5.75 4.53 16.95
C VAL A 139 6.36 3.14 16.73
N ASP A 140 5.69 2.34 15.93
CA ASP A 140 6.22 1.05 15.53
C ASP A 140 7.44 1.20 14.60
N PRO A 141 8.27 0.15 14.43
CA PRO A 141 9.50 0.27 13.65
C PRO A 141 9.33 0.67 12.17
N ASP A 142 8.13 0.60 11.60
CA ASP A 142 7.77 1.14 10.28
C ASP A 142 7.28 2.61 10.33
N GLY A 143 7.28 3.23 11.52
CA GLY A 143 6.92 4.62 11.75
C GLY A 143 5.43 4.87 11.95
N SER A 144 4.61 3.81 11.92
CA SER A 144 3.16 3.90 12.07
C SER A 144 2.73 4.12 13.52
N VAL A 145 1.43 4.30 13.76
CA VAL A 145 0.91 4.41 15.14
C VAL A 145 1.11 3.05 15.82
N ALA A 146 1.46 3.04 17.11
CA ALA A 146 1.71 1.79 17.81
C ALA A 146 0.53 0.80 17.67
N ASP A 147 0.85 -0.45 17.40
CA ASP A 147 -0.10 -1.55 17.40
C ASP A 147 -0.44 -1.99 18.82
N MET A 148 -1.61 -2.62 18.96
CA MET A 148 -1.93 -3.36 20.17
C MET A 148 -1.26 -4.75 20.15
N GLY A 149 -0.72 -5.15 21.30
CA GLY A 149 -0.12 -6.48 21.49
C GLY A 149 1.41 -6.48 21.55
N ALA A 150 1.97 -7.67 21.74
CA ALA A 150 3.40 -7.89 21.95
C ALA A 150 4.24 -7.82 20.67
N TYR A 151 3.62 -8.03 19.52
CA TYR A 151 4.29 -8.07 18.24
C TYR A 151 3.66 -7.01 17.33
N PRO A 152 4.38 -5.92 17.03
CA PRO A 152 3.93 -4.99 16.01
C PRO A 152 3.86 -5.72 14.66
N PHE A 153 2.83 -5.41 13.91
CA PHE A 153 2.71 -5.73 12.51
C PHE A 153 3.63 -4.80 11.72
N PHE A 154 4.26 -5.36 10.70
CA PHE A 154 5.01 -4.59 9.73
C PHE A 154 4.30 -4.75 8.40
N SER A 155 3.78 -3.65 7.87
CA SER A 155 3.32 -3.68 6.48
C SER A 155 4.55 -3.86 5.61
N ALA A 156 4.74 -5.09 5.10
CA ALA A 156 5.90 -5.44 4.32
C ALA A 156 6.00 -4.47 3.14
N MET A 157 7.15 -3.80 3.04
CA MET A 157 7.37 -2.85 1.96
C MET A 157 7.25 -3.57 0.62
N THR A 158 6.31 -3.13 -0.21
CA THR A 158 6.08 -3.72 -1.53
C THR A 158 6.07 -2.61 -2.57
N ALA A 159 7.07 -2.62 -3.46
CA ALA A 159 7.18 -1.69 -4.56
C ALA A 159 6.08 -1.97 -5.57
N ASN A 160 5.33 -0.94 -5.96
CA ASN A 160 4.33 -1.08 -7.01
C ASN A 160 4.06 0.27 -7.68
N PHE A 161 3.66 0.22 -8.95
CA PHE A 161 3.34 1.43 -9.70
C PHE A 161 2.40 1.19 -10.87
N SER A 162 1.87 2.28 -11.40
CA SER A 162 1.09 2.32 -12.64
C SER A 162 1.50 3.50 -13.52
N ALA A 163 1.02 3.49 -14.77
CA ALA A 163 1.17 4.57 -15.72
C ALA A 163 -0.21 4.95 -16.27
N ASP A 164 -0.42 6.24 -16.58
CA ASP A 164 -1.66 6.72 -17.18
C ASP A 164 -1.89 6.18 -18.60
N ILE A 165 -0.80 6.04 -19.37
CA ILE A 165 -0.75 5.40 -20.68
C ILE A 165 0.50 4.53 -20.81
N THR A 166 0.38 3.44 -21.58
CA THR A 166 1.51 2.54 -21.89
C THR A 166 1.82 2.45 -23.37
N ILE A 167 0.99 3.05 -24.23
CA ILE A 167 1.21 3.12 -25.68
C ILE A 167 1.11 4.57 -26.11
N LEU A 168 2.17 5.08 -26.75
CA LEU A 168 2.29 6.46 -27.20
C LEU A 168 3.14 6.56 -28.46
N CYS A 169 3.17 7.73 -29.11
CA CYS A 169 4.12 8.00 -30.19
C CYS A 169 5.38 8.68 -29.63
N ALA A 170 6.50 8.53 -30.34
CA ALA A 170 7.78 9.14 -30.00
C ALA A 170 7.65 10.65 -29.75
N GLY A 171 8.20 11.14 -28.65
CA GLY A 171 8.05 12.50 -28.12
C GLY A 171 6.87 12.69 -27.16
N GLY A 172 6.08 11.65 -26.90
CA GLY A 172 5.00 11.71 -25.92
C GLY A 172 5.49 11.59 -24.46
N GLN A 173 4.58 11.85 -23.53
CA GLN A 173 4.86 11.92 -22.10
C GLN A 173 3.96 10.93 -21.33
N VAL A 174 4.51 10.29 -20.31
CA VAL A 174 3.81 9.36 -19.42
C VAL A 174 3.84 9.91 -17.99
N GLN A 175 2.70 9.87 -17.31
CA GLN A 175 2.60 10.14 -15.87
C GLN A 175 2.62 8.80 -15.13
N PHE A 176 3.63 8.58 -14.29
CA PHE A 176 3.69 7.42 -13.41
C PHE A 176 3.06 7.76 -12.06
N SER A 177 2.44 6.76 -11.44
CA SER A 177 1.89 6.86 -10.09
C SER A 177 2.42 5.73 -9.21
N ASP A 178 2.95 6.10 -8.06
CA ASP A 178 3.31 5.17 -7.00
C ASP A 178 2.06 4.49 -6.45
N ALA A 179 2.15 3.18 -6.25
CA ALA A 179 1.13 2.35 -5.64
C ALA A 179 1.74 1.41 -4.58
N SER A 180 2.94 1.73 -4.10
CA SER A 180 3.68 0.92 -3.14
C SER A 180 3.01 0.93 -1.76
N THR A 181 3.23 -0.14 -0.99
CA THR A 181 2.77 -0.27 0.41
C THR A 181 3.96 -0.27 1.38
N GLY A 182 3.69 -0.16 2.68
CA GLY A 182 4.72 -0.12 3.72
C GLY A 182 5.33 1.28 3.96
N GLU A 183 4.53 2.33 3.75
CA GLU A 183 4.85 3.76 3.98
C GLU A 183 6.28 4.15 3.52
N PRO A 184 6.54 4.21 2.19
CA PRO A 184 7.87 4.57 1.68
C PRO A 184 8.34 5.96 2.10
N ASP A 185 9.57 6.06 2.60
CA ASP A 185 10.25 7.35 2.85
C ASP A 185 10.92 7.90 1.59
N SER A 186 11.31 7.02 0.66
CA SER A 186 12.02 7.40 -0.56
C SER A 186 11.70 6.51 -1.77
N TRP A 187 11.82 7.10 -2.96
CA TRP A 187 11.60 6.46 -4.25
C TRP A 187 12.86 6.61 -5.11
N SER A 188 13.19 5.55 -5.87
CA SER A 188 14.25 5.54 -6.87
C SER A 188 13.72 4.88 -8.13
N TRP A 189 13.41 5.71 -9.12
CA TRP A 189 12.92 5.27 -10.42
C TRP A 189 14.05 5.13 -11.45
N VAL A 190 13.91 4.16 -12.35
CA VAL A 190 14.68 4.03 -13.58
C VAL A 190 13.70 3.87 -14.74
N PHE A 191 13.82 4.75 -15.73
CA PHE A 191 13.01 4.78 -16.96
C PHE A 191 13.93 4.56 -18.15
N GLU A 192 14.03 3.33 -18.65
CA GLU A 192 14.88 3.03 -19.79
C GLU A 192 14.48 3.89 -20.99
N GLY A 193 15.40 4.67 -21.57
CA GLY A 193 15.09 5.54 -22.72
C GLY A 193 14.17 6.74 -22.43
N GLY A 194 13.81 6.97 -21.17
CA GLY A 194 13.04 8.12 -20.72
C GLY A 194 13.89 9.37 -20.43
N ASP A 195 13.27 10.55 -20.49
CA ASP A 195 13.82 11.83 -20.01
C ASP A 195 12.88 12.44 -18.94
N PRO A 196 13.30 12.50 -17.66
CA PRO A 196 14.60 12.04 -17.15
C PRO A 196 14.68 10.50 -17.08
N GLU A 197 15.90 9.95 -17.21
CA GLU A 197 16.16 8.49 -17.12
C GLU A 197 16.00 7.95 -15.68
N THR A 198 16.13 8.82 -14.68
CA THR A 198 15.91 8.48 -13.27
C THR A 198 15.14 9.58 -12.55
N SER A 199 14.46 9.22 -11.46
CA SER A 199 13.73 10.18 -10.62
C SER A 199 13.66 9.72 -9.17
N THR A 200 13.56 10.69 -8.26
CA THR A 200 13.24 10.44 -6.84
C THR A 200 11.90 11.04 -6.43
N ALA A 201 11.13 11.56 -7.39
CA ALA A 201 9.76 12.00 -7.13
C ALA A 201 8.86 10.78 -6.95
N GLN A 202 7.89 10.83 -6.03
CA GLN A 202 6.91 9.76 -5.84
C GLN A 202 6.09 9.52 -7.13
N ASN A 203 5.64 10.57 -7.80
CA ASN A 203 4.79 10.49 -9.00
C ASN A 203 5.43 11.24 -10.18
N PRO A 204 6.47 10.67 -10.83
CA PRO A 204 7.23 11.37 -11.86
C PRO A 204 6.51 11.43 -13.21
N ILE A 205 6.91 12.41 -14.00
CA ILE A 205 6.52 12.59 -15.39
C ILE A 205 7.75 12.34 -16.25
N VAL A 206 7.62 11.54 -17.31
CA VAL A 206 8.74 11.11 -18.17
C VAL A 206 8.37 11.26 -19.63
N VAL A 207 9.30 11.79 -20.44
CA VAL A 207 9.15 11.90 -21.89
C VAL A 207 9.93 10.78 -22.57
N TYR A 208 9.33 10.10 -23.55
CA TYR A 208 10.02 9.10 -24.36
C TYR A 208 10.21 9.60 -25.79
N ALA A 209 11.42 10.00 -26.14
CA ALA A 209 11.71 10.67 -27.41
C ALA A 209 11.88 9.71 -28.60
N GLU A 210 12.29 8.47 -28.34
CA GLU A 210 12.63 7.48 -29.36
C GLU A 210 11.64 6.31 -29.36
N ALA A 211 11.42 5.71 -30.53
CA ALA A 211 10.55 4.55 -30.66
C ALA A 211 11.21 3.28 -30.10
N GLY A 212 10.43 2.43 -29.45
CA GLY A 212 10.91 1.23 -28.80
C GLY A 212 9.96 0.71 -27.73
N ASP A 213 10.34 -0.40 -27.11
CA ASP A 213 9.73 -0.93 -25.90
C ASP A 213 10.70 -0.67 -24.75
N PHE A 214 10.20 -0.17 -23.63
CA PHE A 214 11.03 0.32 -22.52
C PHE A 214 10.62 -0.29 -21.19
N ASP A 215 11.63 -0.68 -20.42
CA ASP A 215 11.47 -1.17 -19.06
C ASP A 215 11.29 -0.01 -18.06
N VAL A 216 10.52 -0.26 -17.01
CA VAL A 216 10.36 0.69 -15.90
C VAL A 216 10.60 -0.02 -14.58
N GLN A 217 11.43 0.58 -13.73
CA GLN A 217 11.74 0.07 -12.41
C GLN A 217 11.45 1.14 -11.35
N LEU A 218 10.86 0.71 -10.24
CA LEU A 218 10.75 1.46 -9.02
C LEU A 218 11.41 0.68 -7.88
N SER A 219 12.31 1.33 -7.14
CA SER A 219 12.73 0.88 -5.82
C SER A 219 12.20 1.84 -4.76
N VAL A 220 11.67 1.31 -3.67
CA VAL A 220 11.21 2.08 -2.51
C VAL A 220 11.97 1.65 -1.25
N ASP A 221 12.14 2.57 -0.31
CA ASP A 221 12.84 2.35 0.96
C ASP A 221 12.20 3.20 2.07
N ASN A 222 12.02 2.61 3.27
CA ASN A 222 11.49 3.27 4.48
C ASN A 222 12.52 3.30 5.63
N GLY A 223 13.82 3.20 5.32
CA GLY A 223 14.92 3.19 6.28
C GLY A 223 15.14 1.84 6.99
N SER A 224 14.13 0.99 7.05
CA SER A 224 14.17 -0.34 7.67
C SER A 224 14.12 -1.47 6.63
N GLU A 225 13.25 -1.30 5.63
CA GLU A 225 13.02 -2.24 4.53
C GLU A 225 13.15 -1.52 3.18
N SER A 226 13.36 -2.33 2.14
CA SER A 226 13.35 -1.86 0.75
C SER A 226 12.79 -2.94 -0.14
N ASP A 227 12.12 -2.53 -1.22
CA ASP A 227 11.66 -3.44 -2.27
C ASP A 227 11.85 -2.82 -3.65
N THR A 228 11.94 -3.68 -4.67
CA THR A 228 12.14 -3.28 -6.07
C THR A 228 11.16 -4.00 -6.98
N TYR A 229 10.43 -3.24 -7.79
CA TYR A 229 9.54 -3.75 -8.81
C TYR A 229 9.99 -3.32 -10.21
N LEU A 230 10.06 -4.28 -11.13
CA LEU A 230 10.47 -4.10 -12.52
C LEU A 230 9.38 -4.63 -13.44
N LEU A 231 8.95 -3.81 -14.39
CA LEU A 231 8.10 -4.21 -15.51
C LEU A 231 8.91 -4.10 -16.80
N GLU A 232 9.15 -5.24 -17.44
CA GLU A 232 9.83 -5.33 -18.74
C GLU A 232 8.87 -4.95 -19.88
N ASN A 233 9.35 -4.20 -20.87
CA ASN A 233 8.60 -3.72 -22.04
C ASN A 233 7.27 -3.06 -21.65
N TYR A 234 7.27 -2.29 -20.56
CA TYR A 234 6.04 -1.72 -20.01
C TYR A 234 5.49 -0.56 -20.84
N ILE A 235 6.38 0.23 -21.44
CA ILE A 235 6.03 1.38 -22.27
C ILE A 235 6.39 1.09 -23.73
N HIS A 236 5.39 1.13 -24.62
CA HIS A 236 5.55 0.96 -26.06
C HIS A 236 5.43 2.31 -26.78
N VAL A 237 6.51 2.73 -27.42
CA VAL A 237 6.60 3.99 -28.17
C VAL A 237 6.64 3.71 -29.66
N ALA A 238 5.57 4.07 -30.36
CA ALA A 238 5.48 3.99 -31.80
C ALA A 238 6.31 5.12 -32.47
N PRO A 239 6.94 4.86 -33.62
CA PRO A 239 7.66 5.90 -34.37
C PRO A 239 6.70 6.99 -34.87
N GLN A 240 7.23 8.21 -35.00
CA GLN A 240 6.50 9.28 -35.69
C GLN A 240 6.33 8.94 -37.17
N PRO A 241 5.17 9.27 -37.79
CA PRO A 241 4.97 9.08 -39.22
C PRO A 241 6.00 9.86 -40.04
N GLN A 242 6.73 9.17 -40.93
CA GLN A 242 7.61 9.79 -41.93
C GLN A 242 7.03 9.55 -43.33
N PRO A 243 6.16 10.44 -43.85
CA PRO A 243 5.52 10.22 -45.14
C PRO A 243 6.53 10.37 -46.29
N VAL A 244 6.59 9.37 -47.16
CA VAL A 244 7.30 9.44 -48.44
C VAL A 244 6.26 9.38 -49.55
N ILE A 245 6.09 10.50 -50.26
CA ILE A 245 5.11 10.60 -51.34
C ILE A 245 5.67 9.91 -52.58
N SER A 246 4.85 9.06 -53.19
CA SER A 246 5.11 8.42 -54.48
C SER A 246 4.06 8.88 -55.51
N GLY A 247 4.51 9.08 -56.76
CA GLY A 247 3.67 9.53 -57.87
C GLY A 247 4.50 10.11 -59.01
N GLU A 248 3.83 10.50 -60.09
CA GLU A 248 4.50 11.12 -61.25
C GLU A 248 4.90 12.58 -60.94
N THR A 249 6.16 12.93 -61.23
CA THR A 249 6.69 14.29 -61.04
C THR A 249 6.47 15.20 -62.25
N ASP A 250 6.28 14.62 -63.43
CA ASP A 250 6.03 15.34 -64.69
C ASP A 250 4.66 14.95 -65.22
N VAL A 251 3.72 15.89 -65.19
CA VAL A 251 2.33 15.62 -65.56
C VAL A 251 1.85 16.63 -66.60
N CYS A 252 1.07 16.16 -67.57
CA CYS A 252 0.44 17.06 -68.54
C CYS A 252 -0.68 17.89 -67.88
N GLU A 253 -0.87 19.11 -68.36
CA GLU A 253 -1.98 19.98 -67.92
C GLU A 253 -3.34 19.27 -68.00
N ASN A 254 -4.24 19.58 -67.07
CA ASN A 254 -5.60 19.03 -67.00
C ASN A 254 -5.68 17.49 -66.92
N ASN A 255 -4.61 16.82 -66.49
CA ASN A 255 -4.61 15.38 -66.24
C ASN A 255 -4.67 15.07 -64.74
N ALA A 256 -5.42 14.01 -64.42
CA ALA A 256 -5.49 13.48 -63.07
C ALA A 256 -4.41 12.42 -62.86
N LYS A 257 -3.70 12.48 -61.72
CA LYS A 257 -2.71 11.48 -61.32
C LYS A 257 -2.88 11.09 -59.87
N GLU A 258 -2.57 9.83 -59.60
CA GLU A 258 -2.58 9.27 -58.25
C GLU A 258 -1.25 9.55 -57.56
N TYR A 259 -1.34 9.94 -56.29
CA TYR A 259 -0.22 10.08 -55.37
C TYR A 259 -0.54 9.29 -54.11
N MET A 260 0.46 8.62 -53.55
CA MET A 260 0.26 7.80 -52.37
C MET A 260 1.45 7.84 -51.44
N VAL A 261 1.16 7.69 -50.15
CA VAL A 261 2.11 7.31 -49.11
C VAL A 261 1.79 5.88 -48.67
N ASP A 262 2.78 5.17 -48.15
CA ASP A 262 2.54 3.83 -47.61
C ASP A 262 1.47 3.88 -46.50
N TYR A 263 0.59 2.89 -46.53
CA TYR A 263 -0.45 2.77 -45.51
C TYR A 263 0.18 2.27 -44.20
N SER A 264 -0.10 2.98 -43.12
CA SER A 264 0.28 2.60 -41.77
C SER A 264 -0.94 2.74 -40.88
N GLU A 265 -1.29 1.66 -40.19
CA GLU A 265 -2.44 1.64 -39.29
C GLU A 265 -2.29 2.70 -38.18
N GLY A 266 -3.39 3.38 -37.83
CA GLY A 266 -3.40 4.44 -36.82
C GLY A 266 -2.98 5.84 -37.31
N ASN A 267 -2.35 5.95 -38.49
CA ASN A 267 -1.98 7.25 -39.04
C ASN A 267 -3.18 8.01 -39.62
N THR A 268 -3.20 9.32 -39.39
CA THR A 268 -4.11 10.25 -40.08
C THR A 268 -3.39 10.91 -41.24
N TYR A 269 -4.08 11.10 -42.36
CA TYR A 269 -3.49 11.64 -43.58
C TYR A 269 -4.06 13.03 -43.91
N GLU A 270 -3.17 13.99 -44.11
CA GLU A 270 -3.49 15.34 -44.58
C GLU A 270 -2.59 15.66 -45.78
N TRP A 271 -3.19 16.18 -46.85
CA TRP A 271 -2.49 16.45 -48.11
C TRP A 271 -2.59 17.94 -48.46
N ALA A 272 -1.46 18.53 -48.86
CA ALA A 272 -1.38 19.93 -49.25
C ALA A 272 -0.96 20.05 -50.72
N VAL A 273 -1.90 20.40 -51.59
CA VAL A 273 -1.64 20.50 -53.03
C VAL A 273 -1.57 21.97 -53.47
N SER A 274 -0.54 22.32 -54.25
CA SER A 274 -0.43 23.62 -54.93
C SER A 274 -0.34 23.44 -56.43
N GLY A 275 -1.08 24.23 -57.22
CA GLY A 275 -1.14 24.10 -58.68
C GLY A 275 -2.12 23.04 -59.21
N GLY A 276 -2.87 22.39 -58.32
CA GLY A 276 -3.89 21.40 -58.64
C GLY A 276 -4.99 21.33 -57.58
N SER A 277 -5.90 20.37 -57.72
CA SER A 277 -6.95 20.09 -56.74
C SER A 277 -7.09 18.59 -56.50
N ILE A 278 -7.29 18.20 -55.24
CA ILE A 278 -7.60 16.82 -54.88
C ILE A 278 -9.03 16.52 -55.36
N VAL A 279 -9.18 15.52 -56.22
CA VAL A 279 -10.47 15.10 -56.79
C VAL A 279 -10.97 13.78 -56.24
N ASP A 280 -10.11 12.99 -55.59
CA ASP A 280 -10.49 11.75 -54.89
C ASP A 280 -9.51 11.41 -53.76
N GLY A 281 -9.97 10.61 -52.79
CA GLY A 281 -9.12 10.02 -51.74
C GLY A 281 -8.67 10.95 -50.61
N ALA A 282 -9.22 12.17 -50.53
CA ALA A 282 -8.86 13.15 -49.49
C ALA A 282 -9.02 12.54 -48.08
N GLY A 283 -7.99 12.69 -47.24
CA GLY A 283 -7.96 12.12 -45.89
C GLY A 283 -7.49 10.66 -45.82
N THR A 284 -7.11 10.04 -46.94
CA THR A 284 -6.59 8.67 -46.98
C THR A 284 -5.11 8.65 -47.39
N ASN A 285 -4.47 7.47 -47.38
CA ASN A 285 -3.07 7.32 -47.77
C ASN A 285 -2.83 7.42 -49.29
N GLN A 286 -3.88 7.57 -50.09
CA GLN A 286 -3.82 7.76 -51.55
C GLN A 286 -4.80 8.86 -51.98
N ILE A 287 -4.35 9.77 -52.83
CA ILE A 287 -5.18 10.82 -53.42
C ILE A 287 -5.07 10.81 -54.94
N THR A 288 -6.12 11.27 -55.60
CA THR A 288 -6.03 11.67 -57.01
C THR A 288 -6.02 13.19 -57.11
N VAL A 289 -5.02 13.75 -57.78
CA VAL A 289 -4.90 15.19 -58.03
C VAL A 289 -5.15 15.48 -59.50
N LEU A 290 -6.09 16.39 -59.77
CA LEU A 290 -6.25 17.02 -61.08
C LEU A 290 -5.36 18.26 -61.15
N TRP A 291 -4.35 18.21 -62.03
CA TRP A 291 -3.41 19.32 -62.24
C TRP A 291 -3.96 20.38 -63.18
N GLY A 292 -3.70 21.65 -62.86
CA GLY A 292 -4.18 22.81 -63.62
C GLY A 292 -3.28 23.19 -64.80
N ASP A 293 -3.12 24.49 -65.00
CA ASP A 293 -2.27 25.06 -66.05
C ASP A 293 -0.79 24.66 -65.89
N ALA A 294 -0.06 24.62 -66.99
CA ALA A 294 1.37 24.30 -66.99
C ALA A 294 2.17 25.27 -66.08
N GLY A 295 2.99 24.71 -65.19
CA GLY A 295 3.81 25.46 -64.25
C GLY A 295 4.44 24.57 -63.18
N ASN A 296 5.07 25.19 -62.19
CA ASN A 296 5.55 24.47 -61.01
C ASN A 296 4.38 24.22 -60.06
N ALA A 297 4.30 22.99 -59.55
CA ALA A 297 3.29 22.54 -58.62
C ALA A 297 3.97 21.80 -57.45
N SER A 298 3.27 21.64 -56.33
CA SER A 298 3.80 20.90 -55.17
C SER A 298 2.73 20.06 -54.52
N LEU A 299 3.19 19.01 -53.84
CA LEU A 299 2.40 18.08 -53.05
C LEU A 299 3.05 17.88 -51.68
#